data_AF-A0A3D4AIE5-F1
#
_entry.id   AF-A0A3D4AIE5-F1
#
_cell.length_a   1.000
_cell.length_b   1.000
_cell.length_c   1.000
_cell.angle_alpha   90.00
_cell.angle_beta   90.00
_cell.angle_gamma   90.00
#
_symmetry.space_group_name_H-M   'P 1'
#
loop_
_entity.id
_entity.type
_entity.pdbx_description
1 polymer ?
#
loop_
_entity_poly.entity_id
_entity_poly.type
_entity_poly.pdbx_seq_one_letter_code
_entity_poly.pdbx_strand_id
1 'polypeptide(L)'
;MLDTLITSKTRIKLLLKFFLNSKTSSYLRNLESEFGESTNSIRLELNKFEDAKLLRTSLSGNKKIFTANTLHPMFSDIQNILMKYTGLDKIVEQVIGKLGNVEAVYLVGELAKGLDNPIIDLIFIGDINKTYLLNLTEKAEKIIHKKIRFVIFSEDEFKIQKSKILEQPHIEILN
;
A
#
# COMPACT_ATOMS: atom_id res chain seq x y z
N MET A 1 -12.99 7.64 7.34
CA MET A 1 -12.39 8.85 7.95
C MET A 1 -11.79 9.75 6.89
N LEU A 2 -10.98 9.24 5.95
CA LEU A 2 -10.52 10.08 4.83
C LEU A 2 -11.68 10.50 3.92
N ASP A 3 -12.71 9.65 3.80
CA ASP A 3 -13.94 9.91 3.02
C ASP A 3 -14.77 11.09 3.53
N THR A 4 -14.60 11.49 4.79
CA THR A 4 -15.29 12.68 5.34
C THR A 4 -14.55 13.98 5.01
N LEU A 5 -13.25 13.90 4.69
CA LEU A 5 -12.43 15.04 4.29
C LEU A 5 -12.33 15.17 2.76
N ILE A 6 -12.34 14.03 2.06
CA ILE A 6 -12.23 13.94 0.61
C ILE A 6 -13.51 13.30 0.08
N THR A 7 -14.36 14.11 -0.54
CA THR A 7 -15.66 13.66 -1.05
C THR A 7 -15.57 12.75 -2.28
N SER A 8 -14.49 12.86 -3.05
CA SER A 8 -14.29 12.05 -4.26
C SER A 8 -13.69 10.68 -3.92
N LYS A 9 -14.49 9.62 -4.09
CA LYS A 9 -14.03 8.23 -3.96
C LYS A 9 -12.90 7.90 -4.95
N THR A 10 -13.00 8.38 -6.19
CA THR A 10 -11.95 8.25 -7.22
C THR A 10 -10.64 8.84 -6.73
N ARG A 11 -10.68 10.01 -6.09
CA ARG A 11 -9.49 10.67 -5.54
C ARG A 11 -8.82 9.81 -4.47
N ILE A 12 -9.61 9.25 -3.55
CA ILE A 12 -9.08 8.37 -2.48
C ILE A 12 -8.40 7.13 -3.08
N LYS A 13 -9.05 6.49 -4.07
CA LYS A 13 -8.45 5.36 -4.79
C LYS A 13 -7.14 5.73 -5.48
N LEU A 14 -7.07 6.89 -6.13
CA LEU A 14 -5.84 7.37 -6.76
C LEU A 14 -4.74 7.67 -5.73
N LEU A 15 -5.09 8.28 -4.58
CA LEU A 15 -4.14 8.51 -3.50
C LEU A 15 -3.56 7.18 -3.00
N LEU A 16 -4.41 6.20 -2.69
CA LEU A 16 -3.96 4.87 -2.30
C LEU A 16 -3.07 4.23 -3.38
N LYS A 17 -3.51 4.25 -4.65
CA LYS A 17 -2.79 3.65 -5.78
C LYS A 17 -1.37 4.16 -5.93
N PHE A 18 -1.18 5.47 -5.87
CA PHE A 18 0.11 6.08 -6.22
C PHE A 18 0.97 6.42 -5.00
N PHE A 19 0.38 6.76 -3.86
CA PHE A 19 1.12 7.29 -2.72
C PHE A 19 1.36 6.25 -1.62
N LEU A 20 0.56 5.18 -1.55
CA LEU A 20 0.84 4.10 -0.61
C LEU A 20 2.04 3.27 -1.06
N ASN A 21 2.08 2.90 -2.34
CA ASN A 21 3.21 2.26 -2.99
C ASN A 21 3.81 3.19 -4.05
N SER A 22 4.85 3.94 -3.69
CA SER A 22 5.47 4.96 -4.54
C SER A 22 6.11 4.43 -5.81
N LYS A 23 6.42 3.12 -5.88
CA LYS A 23 6.95 2.45 -7.07
C LYS A 23 5.86 2.17 -8.12
N THR A 24 4.58 2.37 -7.77
CA THR A 24 3.45 2.11 -8.66
C THR A 24 3.43 3.07 -9.83
N SER A 25 3.23 2.52 -11.02
CA SER A 25 2.89 3.26 -12.23
C SER A 25 1.62 2.68 -12.84
N SER A 26 0.80 3.52 -13.46
CA SER A 26 -0.40 3.06 -14.14
C SER A 26 -0.83 4.01 -15.25
N TYR A 27 -1.72 3.55 -16.12
CA TYR A 27 -2.35 4.35 -17.15
C TYR A 27 -3.87 4.25 -17.04
N LEU A 28 -4.55 5.20 -17.69
CA LEU A 28 -5.98 5.43 -17.50
C LEU A 28 -6.86 4.16 -17.61
N ARG A 29 -6.67 3.33 -18.63
CA ARG A 29 -7.50 2.11 -18.82
C ARG A 29 -7.21 1.02 -17.77
N ASN A 30 -5.98 0.91 -17.28
CA ASN A 30 -5.69 -0.01 -16.18
C ASN A 30 -6.43 0.42 -14.92
N LEU A 31 -6.42 1.72 -14.62
CA LEU A 31 -7.14 2.26 -13.45
C LEU A 31 -8.65 2.09 -13.57
N GLU A 32 -9.21 2.25 -14.77
CA GLU A 32 -10.63 1.97 -15.02
C GLU A 32 -11.00 0.52 -14.66
N SER A 33 -10.21 -0.44 -15.16
CA SER A 33 -10.42 -1.86 -14.88
C SER A 33 -10.24 -2.21 -13.40
N GLU A 34 -9.24 -1.61 -12.73
CA GLU A 34 -8.96 -1.88 -11.31
C GLU A 34 -10.00 -1.24 -10.38
N PHE A 35 -10.45 -0.02 -10.69
CA PHE A 35 -11.32 0.74 -9.80
C PHE A 35 -12.81 0.48 -10.04
N GLY A 36 -13.18 -0.06 -11.20
CA GLY A 36 -14.57 -0.24 -11.61
C GLY A 36 -15.32 1.09 -11.75
N GLU A 37 -14.62 2.15 -12.15
CA GLU A 37 -15.17 3.51 -12.26
C GLU A 37 -15.06 4.04 -13.68
N SER A 38 -15.90 5.02 -14.02
CA SER A 38 -15.89 5.59 -15.37
C SER A 38 -14.52 6.20 -15.71
N THR A 39 -14.07 5.98 -16.94
CA THR A 39 -12.83 6.55 -17.48
C THR A 39 -12.78 8.06 -17.30
N ASN A 40 -13.92 8.74 -17.44
CA ASN A 40 -13.99 10.20 -17.34
C ASN A 40 -13.74 10.70 -15.91
N SER A 41 -14.32 10.04 -14.89
CA SER A 41 -14.08 10.40 -13.48
C SER A 41 -12.61 10.27 -13.11
N ILE A 42 -11.98 9.15 -13.51
CA ILE A 42 -10.56 8.90 -13.26
C ILE A 42 -9.69 9.91 -13.98
N ARG A 43 -9.97 10.20 -15.26
CA ARG A 43 -9.24 11.18 -16.06
C ARG A 43 -9.27 12.58 -15.43
N LEU A 44 -10.42 13.02 -14.95
CA LEU A 44 -10.56 14.34 -14.33
C LEU A 44 -9.69 14.47 -13.07
N GLU A 45 -9.65 13.44 -12.21
CA GLU A 45 -8.83 13.46 -11.00
C GLU A 45 -7.33 13.28 -11.29
N LEU A 46 -6.96 12.44 -12.27
CA LEU A 46 -5.57 12.31 -12.73
C LEU A 46 -5.03 13.65 -13.24
N ASN A 47 -5.81 14.36 -14.06
CA ASN A 47 -5.41 15.67 -14.58
C ASN A 47 -5.19 16.66 -13.43
N LYS A 48 -6.11 16.72 -12.45
CA LYS A 48 -5.94 17.58 -11.26
C LYS A 48 -4.67 17.25 -10.48
N PHE A 49 -4.33 15.97 -10.34
CA PHE A 49 -3.12 15.55 -9.64
C PHE A 49 -1.85 15.90 -10.43
N GLU A 50 -1.87 15.77 -11.74
CA GLU A 50 -0.79 16.19 -12.62
C GLU A 50 -0.59 17.72 -12.60
N ASP A 51 -1.68 18.48 -12.71
CA ASP A 51 -1.66 19.96 -12.65
C ASP A 51 -1.11 20.46 -11.30
N ALA A 52 -1.46 19.77 -10.21
CA ALA A 52 -0.93 20.01 -8.87
C ALA A 52 0.50 19.48 -8.66
N LYS A 53 1.12 18.85 -9.68
CA LYS A 53 2.44 18.21 -9.63
C LYS A 53 2.55 17.10 -8.57
N LEU A 54 1.43 16.56 -8.13
CA LEU A 54 1.35 15.39 -7.25
C LEU A 54 1.70 14.11 -8.01
N LEU A 55 1.33 14.04 -9.29
CA LEU A 55 1.75 12.99 -10.21
C LEU A 55 2.69 13.56 -11.27
N ARG A 56 3.62 12.72 -11.72
CA ARG A 56 4.39 12.92 -12.95
C ARG A 56 3.83 12.04 -14.05
N THR A 57 4.06 12.47 -15.29
CA THR A 57 3.63 11.70 -16.46
C THR A 57 4.77 11.44 -17.42
N SER A 58 4.70 10.30 -18.09
CA SER A 58 5.61 9.92 -19.16
C SER A 58 4.85 9.18 -20.26
N LEU A 59 5.45 9.09 -21.44
CA LEU A 59 4.90 8.32 -22.55
C LEU A 59 5.58 6.95 -22.62
N SER A 60 4.77 5.90 -22.71
CA SER A 60 5.22 4.55 -23.03
C SER A 60 4.43 4.06 -24.24
N GLY A 61 5.02 4.22 -25.42
CA GLY A 61 4.30 4.10 -26.69
C GLY A 61 3.21 5.17 -26.80
N ASN A 62 1.96 4.75 -27.02
CA ASN A 62 0.79 5.65 -27.06
C ASN A 62 0.09 5.82 -25.70
N LYS A 63 0.64 5.25 -24.62
CA LYS A 63 0.05 5.31 -23.29
C LYS A 63 0.70 6.43 -22.47
N LYS A 64 -0.14 7.28 -21.87
CA LYS A 64 0.27 8.22 -20.83
C LYS A 64 0.34 7.45 -19.50
N ILE A 65 1.55 7.29 -18.98
CA ILE A 65 1.84 6.64 -17.70
C ILE A 65 1.89 7.69 -16.62
N PHE A 66 1.27 7.41 -15.48
CA PHE A 66 1.26 8.25 -14.28
C PHE A 66 2.06 7.58 -13.17
N THR A 67 2.84 8.37 -12.43
CA THR A 67 3.60 7.95 -11.25
C THR A 67 3.55 9.02 -10.17
N ALA A 68 3.68 8.63 -8.91
CA ALA A 68 3.77 9.61 -7.83
C ALA A 68 5.04 10.48 -7.95
N ASN A 69 4.88 11.78 -7.70
CA ASN A 69 6.03 12.68 -7.56
C ASN A 69 6.59 12.58 -6.14
N THR A 70 7.53 11.67 -5.91
CA THR A 70 8.16 11.47 -4.59
C THR A 70 9.01 12.66 -4.12
N LEU A 71 9.35 13.59 -5.02
CA LEU A 71 10.04 14.84 -4.68
C LEU A 71 9.07 15.98 -4.32
N HIS A 72 7.76 15.75 -4.38
CA HIS A 72 6.78 16.77 -4.02
C HIS A 72 6.80 17.02 -2.50
N PRO A 73 6.76 18.27 -2.01
CA PRO A 73 6.85 18.57 -0.57
C PRO A 73 5.81 17.85 0.29
N MET A 74 4.59 17.67 -0.24
CA MET A 74 3.50 16.99 0.46
C MET A 74 3.51 15.46 0.31
N PHE A 75 4.48 14.87 -0.38
CA PHE A 75 4.46 13.43 -0.66
C PHE A 75 4.44 12.61 0.63
N SER A 76 5.36 12.90 1.56
CA SER A 76 5.45 12.21 2.85
C SER A 76 4.20 12.42 3.71
N ASP A 77 3.63 13.62 3.70
CA ASP A 77 2.42 13.92 4.48
C ASP A 77 1.22 13.13 3.97
N ILE A 78 1.04 13.07 2.64
CA ILE A 78 -0.02 12.27 2.01
C ILE A 78 0.19 10.80 2.35
N GLN A 79 1.41 10.28 2.20
CA GLN A 79 1.72 8.89 2.51
C GLN A 79 1.42 8.58 4.00
N ASN A 80 1.80 9.46 4.92
CA ASN A 80 1.52 9.31 6.35
C ASN A 80 0.03 9.31 6.66
N ILE A 81 -0.75 10.17 6.00
CA ILE A 81 -2.23 10.17 6.11
C ILE A 81 -2.79 8.84 5.62
N LEU A 82 -2.28 8.30 4.51
CA LEU A 82 -2.73 7.01 3.97
C LEU A 82 -2.34 5.83 4.87
N MET A 83 -1.16 5.85 5.49
CA MET A 83 -0.75 4.85 6.48
C MET A 83 -1.72 4.81 7.67
N LYS A 84 -2.12 5.99 8.16
CA LYS A 84 -3.13 6.12 9.23
C LYS A 84 -4.53 5.70 8.77
N TYR A 85 -4.91 6.07 7.55
CA TYR A 85 -6.20 5.73 6.98
C TYR A 85 -6.37 4.21 6.79
N THR A 86 -5.29 3.54 6.38
CA THR A 86 -5.30 2.10 6.13
C THR A 86 -5.08 1.26 7.39
N GLY A 87 -4.63 1.87 8.49
CA GLY A 87 -4.28 1.21 9.76
C GLY A 87 -2.89 0.58 9.78
N LEU A 88 -2.07 0.83 8.74
CA LEU A 88 -0.70 0.30 8.66
C LEU A 88 0.21 0.91 9.71
N ASP A 89 -0.01 2.17 10.10
CA ASP A 89 0.71 2.82 11.20
C ASP A 89 0.57 2.03 12.51
N LYS A 90 -0.64 1.54 12.81
CA LYS A 90 -0.90 0.73 13.99
C LYS A 90 -0.33 -0.67 13.90
N ILE A 91 -0.23 -1.25 12.71
CA ILE A 91 0.48 -2.51 12.51
C ILE A 91 1.97 -2.33 12.80
N VAL A 92 2.57 -1.26 12.31
CA VAL A 92 3.98 -0.93 12.61
C VAL A 92 4.19 -0.79 14.11
N GLU A 93 3.36 -0.01 14.79
CA GLU A 93 3.50 0.28 16.22
C GLU A 93 3.18 -0.93 17.12
N GLN A 94 2.08 -1.64 16.85
CA GLN A 94 1.53 -2.65 17.76
C GLN A 94 2.00 -4.07 17.47
N VAL A 95 2.43 -4.34 16.24
CA VAL A 95 2.88 -5.66 15.83
C VAL A 95 4.39 -5.63 15.62
N ILE A 96 4.84 -4.89 14.61
CA ILE A 96 6.24 -4.93 14.16
C ILE A 96 7.19 -4.42 15.26
N GLY A 97 6.93 -3.25 15.83
CA GLY A 97 7.79 -2.66 16.87
C GLY A 97 7.83 -3.44 18.19
N LYS A 98 6.93 -4.41 18.40
CA LYS A 98 6.91 -5.29 19.58
C LYS A 98 7.51 -6.66 19.34
N LEU A 99 7.71 -7.03 18.07
CA LEU A 99 8.37 -8.26 17.69
C LEU A 99 9.88 -8.00 17.70
N GLY A 100 10.60 -8.65 18.60
CA GLY A 100 12.02 -8.37 18.79
C GLY A 100 12.92 -8.87 17.65
N ASN A 101 12.58 -9.99 17.01
CA ASN A 101 13.46 -10.67 16.06
C ASN A 101 12.79 -10.75 14.67
N VAL A 102 12.58 -9.59 14.06
CA VAL A 102 12.02 -9.46 12.71
C VAL A 102 13.04 -8.74 11.85
N GLU A 103 13.45 -9.38 10.77
CA GLU A 103 14.42 -8.81 9.84
C GLU A 103 13.74 -7.97 8.78
N ALA A 104 12.61 -8.43 8.26
CA ALA A 104 11.84 -7.69 7.27
C ALA A 104 10.35 -7.99 7.35
N VAL A 105 9.55 -6.99 6.97
CA VAL A 105 8.10 -7.13 6.82
C VAL A 105 7.66 -6.52 5.51
N TYR A 106 6.92 -7.29 4.72
CA TYR A 106 6.33 -6.85 3.46
C TYR A 106 4.80 -6.83 3.56
N LEU A 107 4.20 -5.73 3.14
CA LEU A 107 2.79 -5.67 2.76
C LEU A 107 2.63 -6.21 1.35
N VAL A 108 1.68 -7.12 1.16
CA VAL A 108 1.33 -7.70 -0.13
C VAL A 108 -0.19 -7.62 -0.37
N GLY A 109 -0.67 -8.26 -1.44
CA GLY A 109 -2.09 -8.34 -1.75
C GLY A 109 -2.68 -7.03 -2.27
N GLU A 110 -3.99 -6.83 -2.07
CA GLU A 110 -4.74 -5.71 -2.66
C GLU A 110 -4.26 -4.35 -2.14
N LEU A 111 -3.93 -4.25 -0.85
CA LEU A 111 -3.47 -3.00 -0.27
C LEU A 111 -2.11 -2.58 -0.84
N ALA A 112 -1.20 -3.52 -1.12
CA ALA A 112 0.05 -3.24 -1.80
C ALA A 112 -0.11 -2.79 -3.26
N LYS A 113 -1.22 -3.18 -3.91
CA LYS A 113 -1.66 -2.64 -5.21
C LYS A 113 -2.31 -1.26 -5.10
N GLY A 114 -2.49 -0.76 -3.88
CA GLY A 114 -3.17 0.50 -3.57
C GLY A 114 -4.69 0.42 -3.71
N LEU A 115 -5.27 -0.77 -3.50
CA LEU A 115 -6.71 -0.99 -3.45
C LEU A 115 -7.13 -1.20 -1.99
N ASP A 116 -8.16 -0.47 -1.55
CA ASP A 116 -8.66 -0.62 -0.18
C ASP A 116 -9.29 -2.00 0.00
N ASN A 117 -8.96 -2.66 1.10
CA ASN A 117 -9.40 -4.01 1.43
C ASN A 117 -9.59 -4.14 2.95
N PRO A 118 -10.65 -4.84 3.43
CA PRO A 118 -10.80 -5.20 4.84
C PRO A 118 -9.73 -6.18 5.36
N ILE A 119 -8.94 -6.79 4.49
CA ILE A 119 -7.84 -7.70 4.84
C ILE A 119 -6.50 -7.05 4.51
N ILE A 120 -5.57 -7.12 5.46
CA ILE A 120 -4.17 -6.71 5.31
C ILE A 120 -3.31 -7.96 5.27
N ASP A 121 -2.59 -8.14 4.16
CA ASP A 121 -1.75 -9.30 3.91
C ASP A 121 -0.27 -8.95 4.18
N LEU A 122 0.33 -9.63 5.15
CA LEU A 122 1.71 -9.39 5.57
C LEU A 122 2.58 -10.63 5.36
N ILE A 123 3.83 -10.39 5.02
CA ILE A 123 4.88 -11.40 5.01
C ILE A 123 5.92 -10.96 6.03
N PHE A 124 6.21 -11.82 7.00
CA PHE A 124 7.24 -11.61 8.00
C PHE A 124 8.43 -12.51 7.72
N ILE A 125 9.64 -11.97 7.91
CA ILE A 125 10.89 -12.70 7.72
C ILE A 125 11.71 -12.64 9.01
N GLY A 126 12.21 -13.81 9.43
CA GLY A 126 13.07 -13.98 10.60
C GLY A 126 12.60 -15.10 11.53
N ASP A 127 13.27 -15.25 12.66
CA ASP A 127 12.91 -16.22 13.70
C ASP A 127 11.86 -15.62 14.66
N ILE A 128 10.59 -15.76 14.25
CA ILE A 128 9.46 -15.12 14.91
C ILE A 128 8.63 -16.12 15.71
N ASN A 129 8.39 -15.79 16.98
CA ASN A 129 7.46 -16.54 17.80
C ASN A 129 6.02 -16.37 17.28
N LYS A 130 5.53 -17.39 16.58
CA LYS A 130 4.20 -17.42 15.95
C LYS A 130 3.05 -17.15 16.94
N THR A 131 3.11 -17.71 18.14
CA THR A 131 2.08 -17.52 19.17
C THR A 131 2.03 -16.08 19.64
N TYR A 132 3.19 -15.46 19.83
CA TYR A 132 3.28 -14.06 20.21
C TYR A 132 2.81 -13.13 19.08
N LEU A 133 3.21 -13.41 17.84
CA LEU A 133 2.72 -12.68 16.66
C LEU A 133 1.19 -12.76 16.55
N LEU A 134 0.59 -13.95 16.70
CA LEU A 134 -0.87 -14.11 16.70
C LEU A 134 -1.53 -13.20 17.74
N ASN A 135 -1.05 -13.22 18.98
CA ASN A 135 -1.58 -12.36 20.06
C ASN A 135 -1.47 -10.86 19.74
N LEU A 136 -0.38 -10.42 19.11
CA LEU A 136 -0.20 -9.02 18.71
C LEU A 136 -1.16 -8.65 17.57
N THR A 137 -1.28 -9.52 16.57
CA THR A 137 -2.18 -9.29 15.43
C THR A 137 -3.64 -9.22 15.88
N GLU A 138 -4.11 -10.11 16.77
CA GLU A 138 -5.48 -10.05 17.31
C GLU A 138 -5.79 -8.73 18.03
N LYS A 139 -4.82 -8.17 18.75
CA LYS A 139 -4.96 -6.86 19.38
C LYS A 139 -5.03 -5.74 18.35
N ALA A 140 -4.16 -5.79 17.34
CA ALA A 140 -4.13 -4.81 16.26
C ALA A 140 -5.43 -4.83 15.43
N GLU A 141 -5.95 -6.01 15.07
CA GLU A 141 -7.21 -6.17 14.34
C GLU A 141 -8.39 -5.45 15.01
N LYS A 142 -8.46 -5.49 16.35
CA LYS A 142 -9.51 -4.82 17.14
C LYS A 142 -9.40 -3.29 17.05
N ILE A 143 -8.20 -2.75 16.92
CA ILE A 143 -7.93 -1.31 16.85
C ILE A 143 -8.22 -0.78 15.44
N ILE A 144 -7.76 -1.49 14.41
CA ILE A 144 -7.85 -1.03 13.02
C ILE A 144 -9.14 -1.46 12.32
N HIS A 145 -9.95 -2.32 12.96
CA HIS A 145 -11.18 -2.89 12.41
C HIS A 145 -10.99 -3.57 11.03
N LYS A 146 -9.82 -4.17 10.82
CA LYS A 146 -9.44 -4.94 9.62
C LYS A 146 -8.82 -6.26 10.06
N LYS A 147 -8.94 -7.28 9.21
CA LYS A 147 -8.31 -8.58 9.41
C LYS A 147 -6.86 -8.57 8.95
N ILE A 148 -6.00 -9.24 9.68
CA ILE A 148 -4.58 -9.38 9.36
C ILE A 148 -4.32 -10.83 9.03
N ARG A 149 -3.91 -11.10 7.79
CA ARG A 149 -3.44 -12.40 7.36
C ARG A 149 -1.93 -12.31 7.17
N PHE A 150 -1.20 -13.31 7.65
CA PHE A 150 0.24 -13.31 7.53
C PHE A 150 0.83 -14.68 7.24
N VAL A 151 2.02 -14.65 6.65
CA VAL A 151 2.91 -15.81 6.50
C VAL A 151 4.27 -15.45 7.11
N ILE A 152 4.92 -16.42 7.72
CA ILE A 152 6.27 -16.29 8.28
C ILE A 152 7.20 -17.11 7.40
N PHE A 153 8.33 -16.52 7.02
CA PHE A 153 9.43 -17.22 6.38
C PHE A 153 10.69 -17.07 7.23
N SER A 154 11.50 -18.12 7.30
CA SER A 154 12.90 -17.96 7.67
C SER A 154 13.68 -17.22 6.57
N GLU A 155 14.86 -16.71 6.89
CA GLU A 155 15.76 -16.09 5.90
C GLU A 155 15.99 -16.97 4.67
N ASP A 156 16.27 -18.25 4.91
CA ASP A 156 16.66 -19.18 3.85
C ASP A 156 15.48 -19.52 2.95
N GLU A 157 14.28 -19.73 3.53
CA GLU A 157 13.06 -19.92 2.76
C GLU A 157 12.72 -18.69 1.92
N PHE A 158 12.90 -17.49 2.49
CA PHE A 158 12.67 -16.25 1.76
C PHE A 158 13.67 -16.09 0.61
N LYS A 159 14.96 -16.35 0.82
CA LYS A 159 15.99 -16.27 -0.24
C LYS A 159 15.63 -17.15 -1.45
N ILE A 160 15.11 -18.35 -1.23
CA ILE A 160 14.69 -19.27 -2.29
C ILE A 160 13.46 -18.76 -3.06
N GLN A 161 12.51 -18.14 -2.36
CA GLN A 161 11.21 -17.74 -2.94
C GLN A 161 11.14 -16.24 -3.28
N LYS A 162 12.20 -15.49 -3.02
CA LYS A 162 12.23 -14.01 -3.09
C LYS A 162 11.74 -13.47 -4.42
N SER A 163 12.20 -14.04 -5.53
CA SER A 163 11.78 -13.61 -6.88
C SER A 163 10.27 -13.72 -7.04
N LYS A 164 9.71 -14.90 -6.74
CA LYS A 164 8.27 -15.16 -6.85
C LYS A 164 7.43 -14.29 -5.91
N ILE A 165 7.90 -14.06 -4.68
CA ILE A 165 7.18 -13.27 -3.66
C ILE A 165 7.20 -11.78 -4.00
N LEU A 166 8.32 -11.28 -4.54
CA LEU A 166 8.50 -9.85 -4.84
C LEU A 166 8.14 -9.47 -6.28
N GLU A 167 7.80 -10.43 -7.14
CA GLU A 167 7.23 -10.18 -8.48
C GLU A 167 5.85 -9.51 -8.41
N GLN A 168 5.07 -9.83 -7.38
CA GLN A 168 3.80 -9.17 -7.12
C GLN A 168 4.01 -7.80 -6.44
N PRO A 169 3.05 -6.86 -6.58
CA PRO A 169 3.10 -5.59 -5.87
C PRO A 169 3.27 -5.80 -4.37
N HIS A 170 4.32 -5.20 -3.82
CA HIS A 170 4.68 -5.27 -2.41
C HIS A 170 5.18 -3.91 -1.92
N ILE A 171 5.06 -3.67 -0.62
CA ILE A 171 5.67 -2.53 0.07
C ILE A 171 6.49 -3.08 1.24
N GLU A 172 7.75 -2.69 1.32
CA GLU A 172 8.61 -2.99 2.47
C GLU A 172 8.26 -2.02 3.60
N ILE A 173 7.76 -2.56 4.72
CA ILE A 173 7.33 -1.78 5.89
C ILE A 173 8.47 -1.63 6.91
N LEU A 174 9.30 -2.67 7.07
CA LEU A 174 10.45 -2.71 7.96
C LEU A 174 11.62 -3.41 7.26
N ASN A 175 12.81 -2.83 7.42
CA ASN A 175 14.15 -3.39 7.24
C ASN A 175 15.10 -2.67 8.21
#